data_AF-U5SBZ4-F1
#
_entry.id   AF-U5SBZ4-F1
#
_cell.length_a   1.000
_cell.length_b   1.000
_cell.length_c   1.000
_cell.angle_alpha   90.00
_cell.angle_beta   90.00
_cell.angle_gamma   90.00
#
_symmetry.space_group_name_H-M   'P 1'
#
loop_
_entity.id
_entity.type
_entity.pdbx_description
1 polymer ?
#
loop_
_entity_poly.entity_id
_entity_poly.type
_entity_poly.pdbx_seq_one_letter_code
_entity_poly.pdbx_strand_id
1 'polypeptide(L)'
;MFNKKRKKLVMYMFLGIMLIFLTGCKGSKDIQGKWYAENSDGKQMIINVMDESITFSSEGTDDWTVSYKQTGTGFKNNISYKKIEFDDKIYSFVFPDKKDIDNAIILIPYDEDEATEGTIYWVLSKNDFPDYNKYK
;
A
#
# COMPACT_ATOMS: atom_id res chain seq x y z
N MET A 1 -30.52 35.42 22.41
CA MET A 1 -29.93 36.05 21.19
C MET A 1 -28.42 35.80 21.22
N PHE A 2 -27.90 34.79 20.51
CA PHE A 2 -26.46 34.47 20.55
C PHE A 2 -25.64 35.60 19.88
N ASN A 3 -24.78 36.25 20.66
CA ASN A 3 -23.98 37.41 20.28
C ASN A 3 -23.13 37.09 19.02
N LYS A 4 -23.21 37.93 17.96
CA LYS A 4 -22.58 37.70 16.63
C LYS A 4 -21.09 37.34 16.70
N LYS A 5 -20.36 37.84 17.72
CA LYS A 5 -18.94 37.52 17.97
C LYS A 5 -18.74 36.07 18.47
N ARG A 6 -19.63 35.55 19.31
CA ARG A 6 -19.61 34.15 19.78
C ARG A 6 -19.93 33.17 18.65
N LYS A 7 -20.83 33.51 17.72
CA LYS A 7 -21.12 32.69 16.54
C LYS A 7 -19.91 32.52 15.61
N LYS A 8 -19.14 33.59 15.37
CA LYS A 8 -17.90 33.52 14.57
C LYS A 8 -16.84 32.64 15.25
N LEU A 9 -16.67 32.78 16.56
CA LEU A 9 -15.67 32.03 17.32
C LEU A 9 -15.99 30.52 17.37
N VAL A 10 -17.28 30.15 17.50
CA VAL A 10 -17.74 28.75 17.40
C VAL A 10 -17.54 28.20 15.99
N MET A 11 -17.75 29.00 14.94
CA MET A 11 -17.52 28.59 13.55
C MET A 11 -16.03 28.33 13.26
N TYR A 12 -15.11 29.19 13.75
CA TYR A 12 -13.67 28.96 13.61
C TYR A 12 -13.18 27.75 14.42
N MET A 13 -13.77 27.50 15.59
CA MET A 13 -13.48 26.31 16.41
C MET A 13 -13.94 25.01 15.74
N PHE A 14 -15.10 25.02 15.08
CA PHE A 14 -15.58 23.87 14.27
C PHE A 14 -14.68 23.61 13.05
N LEU A 15 -14.18 24.65 12.39
CA LEU A 15 -13.26 24.53 11.27
C LEU A 15 -11.90 23.95 11.69
N GLY A 16 -11.41 24.32 12.88
CA GLY A 16 -10.16 23.80 13.44
C GLY A 16 -10.24 22.32 13.85
N ILE A 17 -11.39 21.86 14.34
CA ILE A 17 -11.60 20.45 14.74
C ILE A 17 -11.69 19.50 13.54
N MET A 18 -12.20 19.98 12.40
CA MET A 18 -12.33 19.17 11.18
C MET A 18 -10.96 18.80 10.55
N LEU A 19 -9.92 19.60 10.81
CA LEU A 19 -8.56 19.39 10.30
C LEU A 19 -7.79 18.26 11.03
N ILE A 20 -8.26 17.81 12.20
CA ILE A 20 -7.57 16.82 13.03
C ILE A 20 -7.90 15.38 12.62
N PHE A 21 -8.91 15.16 11.77
CA PHE A 21 -9.34 13.84 11.32
C PHE A 21 -8.66 13.33 10.04
N LEU A 22 -7.63 14.02 9.54
CA LEU A 22 -6.81 13.56 8.42
C LEU A 22 -5.76 12.50 8.85
N THR A 23 -6.10 11.63 9.80
CA THR A 23 -5.26 10.45 10.06
C THR A 23 -5.40 9.53 8.85
N GLY A 24 -4.29 9.27 8.16
CA GLY A 24 -4.27 8.27 7.09
C GLY A 24 -4.84 6.95 7.59
N CYS A 25 -5.64 6.28 6.77
CA CYS A 25 -6.04 4.92 7.07
C CYS A 25 -4.76 4.07 7.17
N LYS A 26 -4.55 3.42 8.32
CA LYS A 26 -3.50 2.43 8.50
C LYS A 26 -3.59 1.37 7.40
N GLY A 27 -2.45 0.86 6.97
CA GLY A 27 -2.42 -0.25 6.02
C GLY A 27 -3.09 -1.49 6.58
N SER A 28 -3.78 -2.23 5.71
CA SER A 28 -4.48 -3.45 6.09
C SER A 28 -3.52 -4.50 6.65
N LYS A 29 -4.01 -5.30 7.61
CA LYS A 29 -3.22 -6.40 8.18
C LYS A 29 -2.81 -7.44 7.15
N ASP A 30 -3.58 -7.60 6.07
CA ASP A 30 -3.35 -8.57 5.00
C ASP A 30 -2.01 -8.36 4.28
N ILE A 31 -1.54 -7.12 4.15
CA ILE A 31 -0.28 -6.80 3.45
C ILE A 31 0.91 -6.68 4.41
N GLN A 32 0.68 -6.67 5.72
CA GLN A 32 1.71 -6.42 6.71
C GLN A 32 2.70 -7.57 6.86
N GLY A 33 3.87 -7.25 7.40
CA GLY A 33 4.96 -8.16 7.69
C GLY A 33 6.01 -8.21 6.59
N LYS A 34 6.95 -9.15 6.77
CA LYS A 34 8.06 -9.39 5.87
C LYS A 34 7.60 -10.12 4.61
N TRP A 35 8.11 -9.69 3.47
CA TRP A 35 7.95 -10.32 2.17
C TRP A 35 9.31 -10.46 1.50
N TYR A 36 9.55 -11.61 0.89
CA TYR A 36 10.65 -11.84 -0.02
C TYR A 36 10.14 -11.53 -1.42
N ALA A 37 10.86 -10.69 -2.14
CA ALA A 37 10.42 -10.16 -3.42
C ALA A 37 11.48 -10.37 -4.50
N GLU A 38 11.01 -10.65 -5.72
CA GLU A 38 11.85 -10.71 -6.93
C GLU A 38 11.21 -9.90 -8.06
N ASN A 39 12.01 -9.20 -8.87
CA ASN A 39 11.53 -8.43 -10.02
C ASN A 39 11.92 -9.08 -11.36
N SER A 40 11.54 -8.43 -12.47
CA SER A 40 11.82 -8.92 -13.83
C SER A 40 13.31 -9.10 -14.16
N ASP A 41 14.18 -8.40 -13.45
CA ASP A 41 15.64 -8.45 -13.64
C ASP A 41 16.29 -9.54 -12.77
N GLY A 42 15.51 -10.30 -11.98
CA GLY A 42 16.01 -11.26 -11.00
C GLY A 42 16.62 -10.59 -9.75
N LYS A 43 16.39 -9.29 -9.54
CA LYS A 43 16.82 -8.63 -8.30
C LYS A 43 15.94 -9.11 -7.16
N GLN A 44 16.57 -9.37 -6.02
CA GLN A 44 15.92 -9.84 -4.81
C GLN A 44 15.90 -8.75 -3.75
N MET A 45 14.80 -8.66 -3.01
CA MET A 45 14.57 -7.63 -1.99
C MET A 45 13.69 -8.18 -0.87
N ILE A 46 13.97 -7.75 0.37
CA ILE A 46 13.04 -7.93 1.48
C ILE A 46 12.21 -6.66 1.61
N ILE A 47 10.89 -6.81 1.54
CA ILE A 47 9.91 -5.74 1.73
C ILE A 47 9.20 -5.98 3.06
N ASN A 48 9.43 -5.12 4.05
CA ASN A 48 8.75 -5.20 5.34
C ASN A 48 7.68 -4.10 5.45
N VAL A 49 6.41 -4.51 5.44
CA VAL A 49 5.26 -3.61 5.48
C VAL A 49 4.75 -3.50 6.92
N MET A 50 4.78 -2.31 7.48
CA MET A 50 4.23 -1.98 8.80
C MET A 50 2.90 -1.22 8.67
N ASP A 51 2.31 -0.79 9.79
CA ASP A 51 1.03 -0.08 9.80
C ASP A 51 1.01 1.18 8.90
N GLU A 52 2.12 1.92 8.83
CA GLU A 52 2.19 3.24 8.15
C GLU A 52 3.46 3.43 7.32
N SER A 53 4.37 2.44 7.32
CA SER A 53 5.64 2.51 6.60
C SER A 53 6.02 1.19 5.93
N ILE A 54 6.87 1.29 4.92
CA ILE A 54 7.47 0.15 4.22
C ILE A 54 8.97 0.32 4.28
N THR A 55 9.67 -0.70 4.75
CA THR A 55 11.14 -0.78 4.71
C THR A 55 11.56 -1.75 3.61
N PHE A 56 12.51 -1.32 2.80
CA PHE A 56 13.10 -2.10 1.73
C PHE A 56 14.56 -2.40 2.08
N SER A 57 14.93 -3.67 2.02
CA SER A 57 16.27 -4.16 2.33
C SER A 57 16.79 -5.03 1.19
N SER A 58 18.03 -4.81 0.77
CA SER A 58 18.72 -5.64 -0.23
C SER A 58 20.16 -5.84 0.22
N GLU A 59 20.75 -6.98 -0.15
CA GLU A 59 22.13 -7.28 0.22
C GLU A 59 23.08 -6.24 -0.38
N GLY A 60 23.99 -5.72 0.44
CA GLY A 60 25.00 -4.74 0.01
C GLY A 60 24.48 -3.32 -0.21
N THR A 61 23.24 -3.02 0.17
CA THR A 61 22.66 -1.66 0.13
C THR A 61 22.11 -1.27 1.49
N ASP A 62 22.18 0.02 1.83
CA ASP A 62 21.51 0.54 3.02
C ASP A 62 19.99 0.39 2.88
N ASP A 63 19.34 -0.02 3.97
CA ASP A 63 17.89 -0.09 4.04
C ASP A 63 17.27 1.31 3.93
N TRP A 64 16.16 1.42 3.22
CA TRP A 64 15.39 2.66 3.15
C TRP A 64 13.93 2.42 3.54
N THR A 65 13.34 3.41 4.21
CA THR A 65 11.96 3.35 4.70
C THR A 65 11.16 4.52 4.15
N VAL A 66 9.98 4.23 3.63
CA VAL A 66 9.02 5.23 3.15
C VAL A 66 7.74 5.16 3.98
N SER A 67 7.06 6.29 4.13
CA SER A 67 5.68 6.29 4.59
C SER A 67 4.76 5.93 3.42
N TYR A 68 3.67 5.23 3.68
CA TYR A 68 2.67 4.93 2.65
C TYR A 68 1.26 5.14 3.19
N LYS A 69 0.30 5.26 2.27
CA LYS A 69 -1.13 5.28 2.58
C LYS A 69 -1.82 4.15 1.83
N GLN A 70 -2.76 3.47 2.48
CA GLN A 70 -3.66 2.58 1.76
C GLN A 70 -4.86 3.39 1.26
N THR A 71 -4.98 3.51 -0.06
CA THR A 71 -6.01 4.33 -0.73
C THR A 71 -7.21 3.51 -1.19
N GLY A 72 -7.09 2.18 -1.23
CA GLY A 72 -8.19 1.32 -1.67
C GLY A 72 -8.05 -0.14 -1.25
N THR A 73 -9.18 -0.83 -1.24
CA THR A 73 -9.28 -2.28 -1.07
C THR A 73 -10.40 -2.76 -1.98
N GLY A 74 -10.21 -3.89 -2.65
CA GLY A 74 -11.26 -4.45 -3.49
C GLY A 74 -11.06 -5.92 -3.83
N PHE A 75 -12.00 -6.41 -4.62
CA PHE A 75 -12.07 -7.79 -5.07
C PHE A 75 -12.73 -7.83 -6.44
N LYS A 76 -12.04 -8.37 -7.44
CA LYS A 76 -12.50 -8.48 -8.84
C LYS A 76 -12.08 -9.84 -9.37
N ASN A 77 -12.97 -10.58 -10.02
CA ASN A 77 -12.65 -11.86 -10.67
C ASN A 77 -11.91 -12.87 -9.78
N ASN A 78 -12.31 -12.99 -8.51
CA ASN A 78 -11.67 -13.86 -7.50
C ASN A 78 -10.25 -13.44 -7.04
N ILE A 79 -9.80 -12.25 -7.43
CA ILE A 79 -8.53 -11.63 -7.04
C ILE A 79 -8.84 -10.52 -6.03
N SER A 80 -8.22 -10.56 -4.86
CA SER A 80 -8.27 -9.45 -3.89
C SER A 80 -7.07 -8.52 -4.09
N TYR A 81 -7.25 -7.24 -3.79
CA TYR A 81 -6.17 -6.26 -3.90
C TYR A 81 -6.29 -5.14 -2.85
N LYS A 82 -5.16 -4.50 -2.58
CA LYS A 82 -5.04 -3.23 -1.84
C LYS A 82 -4.32 -2.23 -2.72
N LYS A 83 -4.83 -1.01 -2.82
CA LYS A 83 -4.11 0.12 -3.44
C LYS A 83 -3.31 0.82 -2.34
N ILE A 84 -2.02 1.01 -2.59
CA ILE A 84 -1.12 1.77 -1.72
C ILE A 84 -0.50 2.92 -2.51
N GLU A 85 -0.21 4.01 -1.83
CA GLU A 85 0.42 5.19 -2.38
C GLU A 85 1.64 5.57 -1.54
N PHE A 86 2.78 5.72 -2.20
CA PHE A 86 4.00 6.30 -1.64
C PHE A 86 4.79 6.96 -2.77
N ASP A 87 5.57 7.99 -2.45
CA ASP A 87 6.31 8.81 -3.44
C ASP A 87 5.44 9.29 -4.62
N ASP A 88 4.21 9.73 -4.31
CA ASP A 88 3.20 10.21 -5.28
C ASP A 88 2.88 9.19 -6.40
N LYS A 89 3.09 7.90 -6.13
CA LYS A 89 2.79 6.80 -7.06
C LYS A 89 1.86 5.79 -6.43
N ILE A 90 0.90 5.32 -7.22
CA ILE A 90 -0.03 4.26 -6.84
C ILE A 90 0.55 2.91 -7.24
N TYR A 91 0.50 1.98 -6.30
CA TYR A 91 0.81 0.57 -6.52
C TYR A 91 -0.37 -0.26 -6.05
N SER A 92 -0.54 -1.44 -6.65
CA SER A 92 -1.54 -2.41 -6.21
C SER A 92 -0.85 -3.65 -5.68
N PHE A 93 -1.17 -3.99 -4.43
CA PHE A 93 -0.81 -5.24 -3.80
C PHE A 93 -1.92 -6.25 -4.09
N VAL A 94 -1.64 -7.20 -4.97
CA VAL A 94 -2.62 -8.12 -5.56
C VAL A 94 -2.37 -9.53 -5.04
N PHE A 95 -3.44 -10.20 -4.62
CA PHE A 95 -3.44 -11.59 -4.18
C PHE A 95 -4.18 -12.43 -5.25
N PRO A 96 -3.45 -13.14 -6.13
CA PRO A 96 -4.05 -13.85 -7.27
C PRO A 96 -4.98 -14.99 -6.86
N ASP A 97 -4.70 -15.68 -5.75
CA ASP A 97 -5.58 -16.66 -5.13
C ASP A 97 -5.95 -16.19 -3.71
N LYS A 98 -7.24 -15.97 -3.45
CA LYS A 98 -7.75 -15.57 -2.13
C LYS A 98 -7.40 -16.54 -1.00
N LYS A 99 -7.11 -17.80 -1.31
CA LYS A 99 -6.73 -18.81 -0.31
C LYS A 99 -5.24 -18.78 -0.01
N ASP A 100 -4.46 -18.16 -0.88
CA ASP A 100 -3.02 -18.03 -0.78
C ASP A 100 -2.67 -16.58 -0.39
N ILE A 101 -2.70 -16.32 0.91
CA ILE A 101 -2.31 -15.01 1.47
C ILE A 101 -0.79 -14.85 1.60
N ASP A 102 -0.05 -15.93 1.35
CA ASP A 102 1.40 -15.96 1.50
C ASP A 102 2.13 -15.58 0.22
N ASN A 103 1.42 -15.51 -0.91
CA ASN A 103 1.94 -15.07 -2.20
C ASN A 103 1.15 -13.88 -2.73
N ALA A 104 1.86 -12.91 -3.28
CA ALA A 104 1.27 -11.69 -3.81
C ALA A 104 2.10 -11.09 -4.94
N ILE A 105 1.54 -10.07 -5.57
CA ILE A 105 2.17 -9.33 -6.66
C ILE A 105 1.99 -7.84 -6.35
N ILE A 106 3.07 -7.06 -6.44
CA ILE A 106 2.98 -5.61 -6.53
C ILE A 106 3.03 -5.24 -8.00
N LEU A 107 2.00 -4.56 -8.47
CA LEU A 107 1.94 -4.00 -9.81
C LEU A 107 1.81 -2.48 -9.79
N ILE A 108 2.30 -1.85 -10.86
CA ILE A 108 1.98 -0.47 -11.21
C ILE A 108 0.77 -0.56 -12.14
N PRO A 109 -0.41 -0.10 -11.71
CA PRO A 109 -1.62 -0.23 -12.52
C PRO A 109 -1.55 0.63 -13.78
N TYR A 110 -2.17 0.18 -14.87
CA TYR A 110 -2.22 0.97 -16.12
C TYR A 110 -3.15 2.17 -16.02
N ASP A 111 -4.19 2.05 -15.19
CA ASP A 111 -5.17 3.08 -14.88
C ASP A 111 -5.44 3.08 -13.37
N GLU A 112 -5.69 4.25 -12.78
CA GLU A 112 -5.98 4.36 -11.34
C GLU A 112 -7.19 3.51 -10.93
N ASP A 113 -8.15 3.28 -11.83
CA ASP A 113 -9.34 2.46 -11.59
C ASP A 113 -9.08 0.95 -11.74
N GLU A 114 -8.03 0.55 -12.45
CA GLU A 114 -7.71 -0.86 -12.76
C GLU A 114 -6.65 -1.45 -11.83
N ALA A 115 -7.05 -1.75 -10.60
CA ALA A 115 -6.14 -2.21 -9.55
C ALA A 115 -5.49 -3.60 -9.77
N THR A 116 -6.03 -4.40 -10.70
CA THR A 116 -5.57 -5.78 -10.95
C THR A 116 -4.84 -5.94 -12.27
N GLU A 117 -4.71 -4.87 -13.05
CA GLU A 117 -4.16 -4.88 -14.41
C GLU A 117 -3.06 -3.82 -14.50
N GLY A 118 -1.86 -4.25 -14.87
CA GLY A 118 -0.70 -3.38 -14.82
C GLY A 118 0.61 -4.09 -15.08
N THR A 119 1.70 -3.35 -14.92
CA THR A 119 3.05 -3.90 -15.03
C THR A 119 3.46 -4.48 -13.68
N ILE A 120 3.81 -5.78 -13.66
CA ILE A 120 4.34 -6.42 -12.46
C ILE A 120 5.67 -5.75 -12.10
N TYR A 121 5.71 -5.17 -10.91
CA TYR A 121 6.90 -4.53 -10.35
C TYR A 121 7.69 -5.51 -9.48
N TRP A 122 6.99 -6.26 -8.62
CA TRP A 122 7.57 -7.32 -7.79
C TRP A 122 6.59 -8.49 -7.65
N VAL A 123 7.11 -9.71 -7.67
CA VAL A 123 6.42 -10.89 -7.14
C VAL A 123 6.87 -11.13 -5.71
N LEU A 124 5.98 -11.57 -4.83
CA LEU A 124 6.22 -11.65 -3.40
C LEU A 124 5.83 -13.01 -2.81
N SER A 125 6.59 -13.46 -1.83
CA SER A 125 6.23 -14.58 -0.96
C SER A 125 6.60 -14.30 0.51
N LYS A 126 5.87 -14.91 1.45
CA LYS A 126 6.19 -14.89 2.88
C LYS A 126 7.34 -15.82 3.27
N ASN A 127 7.58 -16.87 2.47
CA ASN A 127 8.41 -17.99 2.87
C ASN A 127 9.85 -17.87 2.35
N ASP A 128 10.03 -17.62 1.05
CA ASP A 128 11.32 -17.55 0.37
C ASP A 128 11.27 -16.63 -0.86
N PHE A 129 12.41 -16.37 -1.52
CA PHE A 129 12.42 -15.56 -2.73
C PHE A 129 11.65 -16.27 -3.85
N PRO A 130 10.57 -15.66 -4.37
CA PRO A 130 9.80 -16.23 -5.47
C PRO A 130 10.58 -16.13 -6.79
N ASP A 131 10.21 -16.96 -7.76
CA ASP A 131 10.75 -16.89 -9.12
C ASP A 131 9.79 -16.07 -10.01
N TYR A 132 10.26 -14.90 -10.44
CA TYR A 132 9.46 -13.99 -11.29
C TYR A 132 9.03 -14.67 -12.60
N ASN A 133 9.81 -15.61 -13.14
CA ASN A 133 9.52 -16.23 -14.44
C ASN A 133 8.27 -17.11 -14.41
N LYS A 134 7.76 -17.49 -13.24
CA LYS A 134 6.48 -18.20 -13.10
C LYS A 134 5.25 -17.34 -13.43
N TYR A 135 5.45 -16.02 -13.55
CA TYR A 135 4.40 -15.03 -13.78
C TYR A 135 4.50 -14.36 -15.17
N LYS A 136 5.39 -14.85 -16.04
CA LYS A 136 5.55 -14.38 -17.43
C LYS A 136 4.62 -15.10 -18.40
#